data_AF-A0A0Q8XXX6-F1
#
_entry.id   AF-A0A0Q8XXX6-F1
#
_cell.length_a   1.000
_cell.length_b   1.000
_cell.length_c   1.000
_cell.angle_alpha   90.00
_cell.angle_beta   90.00
_cell.angle_gamma   90.00
#
_symmetry.space_group_name_H-M   'P 1'
#
loop_
_entity.id
_entity.type
_entity.pdbx_description
1 polymer ?
#
loop_
_entity_poly.entity_id
_entity_poly.type
_entity_poly.pdbx_seq_one_letter_code
_entity_poly.pdbx_strand_id
1 'polypeptide(L)'
;MSMKFGRAYCEALDGFVSPYRAREIYTDEDHEHYGKELTFGCEDPGCRARLTPVGIYMVRKSKRALHFRTKEEHKAGCELVKPGDGGKVRKPSEREDDYKPTNFPTELDLNPPRRKGNGGSDDGGSEGDEGAGGRSSGGYSGADKRKTNSRTRYLDLVVDCFLSGDEDGKSGNLTIAGKTKPFGRFFKKVQYFGDEAGLIYYGLIDGLKIYNGKKGIGLRFADSVWVEKRPYRIWAHISQEVIDDSRRKKSFLAEIAELKKAVDGKEDVVAFFVGAHPAKTPVELKGGATFDLYSVELSSVNHLSLAFARA
;
A
#
# COMPACT_ATOMS: atom_id res chain seq x y z
N MET A 1 -5.52 25.61 10.57
CA MET A 1 -4.87 24.73 9.58
C MET A 1 -4.99 23.30 10.07
N SER A 2 -5.38 22.36 9.21
CA SER A 2 -5.62 20.97 9.62
C SER A 2 -4.32 20.17 9.66
N MET A 3 -4.04 19.50 10.79
CA MET A 3 -2.84 18.68 10.94
C MET A 3 -3.07 17.27 10.38
N LYS A 4 -1.98 16.65 9.91
CA LYS A 4 -2.01 15.35 9.24
C LYS A 4 -1.13 14.35 9.96
N PHE A 5 -1.66 13.15 10.19
CA PHE A 5 -1.02 12.10 10.97
C PHE A 5 -0.92 10.80 10.18
N GLY A 6 0.18 10.08 10.39
CA GLY A 6 0.42 8.76 9.80
C GLY A 6 -0.02 7.61 10.69
N ARG A 7 -0.58 7.92 11.86
CA ARG A 7 -1.09 7.01 12.88
C ARG A 7 -2.20 7.71 13.65
N ALA A 8 -3.08 6.92 14.24
CA ALA A 8 -4.14 7.38 15.12
C ALA A 8 -4.43 6.32 16.18
N TYR A 9 -5.00 6.73 17.30
CA TYR A 9 -5.63 5.80 18.22
C TYR A 9 -7.01 5.43 17.69
N CYS A 10 -7.33 4.15 17.68
CA CYS A 10 -8.64 3.63 17.30
C CYS A 10 -9.36 3.12 18.55
N GLU A 11 -10.55 3.68 18.80
CA GLU A 11 -11.37 3.34 19.97
C GLU A 11 -11.82 1.88 19.95
N ALA A 12 -12.25 1.37 18.80
CA ALA A 12 -12.76 0.01 18.66
C ALA A 12 -11.71 -1.09 18.90
N LEU A 13 -10.43 -0.76 18.67
CA LEU A 13 -9.31 -1.69 18.79
C LEU A 13 -8.48 -1.45 20.05
N ASP A 14 -8.84 -0.43 20.84
CA ASP A 14 -8.08 0.08 21.98
C ASP A 14 -6.56 0.17 21.70
N GLY A 15 -6.19 0.76 20.57
CA GLY A 15 -4.81 0.70 20.09
C GLY A 15 -4.47 1.68 18.99
N PHE A 16 -3.18 1.81 18.72
CA PHE A 16 -2.67 2.65 17.64
C PHE A 16 -2.71 1.91 16.31
N VAL A 17 -3.17 2.59 15.26
CA VAL A 17 -3.31 2.02 13.92
C VAL A 17 -2.67 2.92 12.88
N SER A 18 -2.08 2.30 11.86
CA SER A 18 -1.71 2.99 10.62
C SER A 18 -2.94 3.12 9.69
N PRO A 19 -2.97 4.09 8.76
CA PRO A 19 -4.02 4.20 7.75
C PRO A 19 -4.19 2.92 6.91
N TYR A 20 -3.08 2.21 6.66
CA TYR A 20 -3.07 0.96 5.90
C TYR A 20 -3.68 -0.20 6.69
N ARG A 21 -3.39 -0.28 7.99
CA ARG A 21 -4.05 -1.24 8.89
C ARG A 21 -5.54 -0.94 9.05
N ALA A 22 -5.92 0.33 9.16
CA ALA A 22 -7.33 0.72 9.19
C ALA A 22 -8.06 0.29 7.90
N ARG A 23 -7.41 0.44 6.73
CA ARG A 23 -7.96 -0.01 5.45
C ARG A 23 -8.01 -1.54 5.35
N GLU A 24 -6.99 -2.26 5.83
CA GLU A 24 -7.03 -3.73 5.94
C GLU A 24 -8.25 -4.16 6.75
N ILE A 25 -8.45 -3.62 7.95
CA ILE A 25 -9.58 -3.97 8.83
C ILE A 25 -10.94 -3.69 8.17
N TYR A 26 -11.06 -2.56 7.45
CA TYR A 26 -12.29 -2.22 6.74
C TYR A 26 -12.58 -3.17 5.56
N THR A 27 -11.53 -3.72 4.93
CA THR A 27 -11.63 -4.53 3.71
C THR A 27 -11.48 -6.04 3.93
N ASP A 28 -11.06 -6.46 5.12
CA ASP A 28 -10.88 -7.85 5.55
C ASP A 28 -12.23 -8.46 5.93
N GLU A 29 -12.77 -9.32 5.07
CA GLU A 29 -14.06 -9.99 5.21
C GLU A 29 -14.16 -10.91 6.43
N ASP A 30 -13.02 -11.35 6.96
CA ASP A 30 -12.97 -12.20 8.15
C ASP A 30 -12.88 -11.36 9.45
N HIS A 31 -12.75 -10.04 9.36
CA HIS A 31 -12.62 -9.17 10.53
C HIS A 31 -13.98 -8.69 11.05
N GLU A 32 -14.13 -8.59 12.37
CA GLU A 32 -15.35 -8.09 13.04
C GLU A 32 -15.81 -6.69 12.58
N HIS A 33 -14.87 -5.87 12.07
CA HIS A 33 -15.10 -4.51 11.63
C HIS A 33 -15.14 -4.39 10.09
N TYR A 34 -15.29 -5.51 9.37
CA TYR A 34 -15.50 -5.51 7.93
C TYR A 34 -16.62 -4.55 7.52
N GLY A 35 -16.31 -3.60 6.63
CA GLY A 35 -17.25 -2.61 6.13
C GLY A 35 -17.75 -1.59 7.16
N LYS A 36 -17.17 -1.53 8.37
CA LYS A 36 -17.56 -0.57 9.42
C LYS A 36 -16.55 0.57 9.51
N GLU A 37 -17.04 1.81 9.49
CA GLU A 37 -16.20 2.96 9.78
C GLU A 37 -15.82 2.99 11.27
N LEU A 38 -14.52 3.09 11.54
CA LEU A 38 -13.95 3.19 12.86
C LEU A 38 -13.77 4.66 13.28
N THR A 39 -13.80 4.88 14.59
CA THR A 39 -13.49 6.19 15.20
C THR A 39 -12.00 6.30 15.48
N PHE A 40 -11.41 7.42 15.07
CA PHE A 40 -10.00 7.72 15.27
C PHE A 40 -9.81 8.96 16.12
N GLY A 41 -8.84 8.91 17.02
CA GLY A 41 -8.43 10.00 17.88
C GLY A 41 -6.92 10.22 17.87
N CYS A 42 -6.50 11.38 18.38
CA CYS A 42 -5.10 11.69 18.62
C CYS A 42 -4.42 10.59 19.47
N GLU A 43 -3.15 10.29 19.17
CA GLU A 43 -2.41 9.27 19.90
C GLU A 43 -2.16 9.67 21.36
N ASP A 44 -2.08 10.96 21.65
CA ASP A 44 -1.94 11.50 23.00
C ASP A 44 -3.19 11.15 23.85
N PRO A 45 -3.04 10.32 24.90
CA PRO A 45 -4.15 9.95 25.80
C PRO A 45 -4.80 11.14 26.50
N GLY A 46 -4.04 12.20 26.78
CA GLY A 46 -4.55 13.43 27.37
C GLY A 46 -5.39 14.23 26.39
N CYS A 47 -5.12 14.11 25.08
CA CYS A 47 -5.82 14.86 24.03
C CYS A 47 -7.02 14.11 23.46
N ARG A 48 -6.81 12.93 22.83
CA ARG A 48 -7.81 12.13 22.10
C ARG A 48 -8.71 12.90 21.10
N ALA A 49 -8.27 14.05 20.60
CA ALA A 49 -9.05 14.86 19.65
C ALA A 49 -9.40 14.03 18.40
N ARG A 50 -10.64 14.15 17.91
CA ARG A 50 -11.09 13.32 16.79
C ARG A 50 -10.34 13.61 15.50
N LEU A 51 -10.07 12.54 14.76
CA LEU A 51 -9.42 12.54 13.46
C LEU A 51 -10.35 11.96 12.40
N THR A 52 -10.28 12.53 11.20
CA THR A 52 -10.96 12.04 10.00
C THR A 52 -10.00 11.16 9.20
N PRO A 53 -10.38 9.93 8.84
CA PRO A 53 -9.61 9.09 7.93
C PRO A 53 -9.71 9.62 6.49
N VAL A 54 -8.58 9.74 5.79
CA VAL A 54 -8.51 10.24 4.41
C VAL A 54 -8.10 9.10 3.48
N GLY A 55 -8.96 8.77 2.52
CA GLY A 55 -8.73 7.72 1.51
C GLY A 55 -8.84 6.28 2.01
N ILE A 56 -8.97 6.05 3.32
CA ILE A 56 -9.00 4.71 3.94
C ILE A 56 -10.22 3.91 3.48
N TYR A 57 -11.40 4.53 3.40
CA TYR A 57 -12.66 3.87 3.01
C TYR A 57 -13.00 3.99 1.52
N MET A 58 -12.12 4.63 0.73
CA MET A 58 -12.36 4.78 -0.71
C MET A 58 -12.05 3.47 -1.43
N VAL A 59 -12.94 3.07 -2.35
CA VAL A 59 -12.69 1.95 -3.26
C VAL A 59 -11.53 2.30 -4.21
N ARG A 60 -11.54 3.53 -4.75
CA ARG A 60 -10.46 4.07 -5.58
C ARG A 60 -9.33 4.59 -4.71
N LYS A 61 -8.16 3.94 -4.78
CA LYS A 61 -6.95 4.53 -4.21
C LYS A 61 -6.37 5.55 -5.20
N SER A 62 -6.45 6.82 -4.84
CA SER A 62 -5.77 7.86 -5.61
C SER A 62 -4.25 7.79 -5.45
N LYS A 63 -3.51 8.59 -6.22
CA LYS A 63 -2.06 8.79 -6.03
C LYS A 63 -1.68 9.40 -4.66
N ARG A 64 -2.65 9.81 -3.84
CA ARG A 64 -2.43 10.44 -2.54
C ARG A 64 -2.27 9.39 -1.44
N ALA A 65 -1.30 9.61 -0.57
CA ALA A 65 -1.07 8.74 0.57
C ALA A 65 -2.21 8.77 1.58
N LEU A 66 -2.55 7.58 2.09
CA LEU A 66 -3.54 7.42 3.16
C LEU A 66 -3.03 8.10 4.45
N HIS A 67 -3.90 8.87 5.11
CA HIS A 67 -3.55 9.57 6.34
C HIS A 67 -4.78 9.90 7.18
N PHE A 68 -4.53 10.38 8.40
CA PHE A 68 -5.55 10.96 9.26
C PHE A 68 -5.41 12.47 9.30
N ARG A 69 -6.55 13.17 9.41
CA ARG A 69 -6.62 14.63 9.42
C ARG A 69 -7.37 15.10 10.67
N THR A 70 -7.00 16.24 11.25
CA THR A 70 -7.76 16.78 12.41
C THR A 70 -9.20 17.08 12.04
N LYS A 71 -10.14 16.57 12.85
CA LYS A 71 -11.55 16.95 12.82
C LYS A 71 -11.87 17.96 13.91
N GLU A 72 -11.29 17.75 15.09
CA GLU A 72 -11.46 18.60 16.27
C GLU A 72 -10.15 19.30 16.63
N GLU A 73 -10.25 20.39 17.39
CA GLU A 73 -9.09 21.07 17.93
C GLU A 73 -8.42 20.22 19.02
N HIS A 74 -7.10 20.20 19.01
CA HIS A 74 -6.34 19.50 20.04
C HIS A 74 -6.32 20.32 21.34
N LYS A 75 -6.29 19.62 22.48
CA LYS A 75 -6.21 20.27 23.80
C LYS A 75 -4.89 21.04 23.94
N ALA A 76 -4.95 22.17 24.65
CA ALA A 76 -3.78 22.95 25.03
C ALA A 76 -2.83 22.06 25.84
N GLY A 77 -1.71 21.66 25.25
CA GLY A 77 -0.76 20.73 25.86
C GLY A 77 -0.50 19.43 25.09
N CYS A 78 -1.23 19.17 23.99
CA CYS A 78 -1.07 17.96 23.19
C CYS A 78 0.37 17.79 22.70
N GLU A 79 1.03 16.69 23.07
CA GLU A 79 2.46 16.46 22.76
C GLU A 79 2.73 16.35 21.25
N LEU A 80 1.73 15.91 20.48
CA LEU A 80 1.81 15.80 19.03
C LEU A 80 1.63 17.14 18.29
N VAL A 81 1.15 18.16 18.99
CA VAL A 81 0.82 19.49 18.44
C VAL A 81 1.66 20.59 19.09
N LYS A 82 2.28 20.32 20.25
CA LYS A 82 3.26 21.20 20.89
C LYS A 82 4.42 21.48 19.92
N PRO A 83 4.77 22.77 19.68
CA PRO A 83 6.01 23.11 19.02
C PRO A 83 7.17 22.79 19.97
N GLY A 84 7.70 21.56 19.91
CA GLY A 84 8.88 21.16 20.66
C GLY A 84 10.16 21.47 19.88
N ASP A 85 11.06 22.25 20.48
CA ASP A 85 12.46 22.41 20.07
C ASP A 85 13.10 21.03 19.81
N GLY A 86 13.44 20.75 18.55
CA GLY A 86 14.27 19.59 18.17
C GLY A 86 13.57 18.43 17.46
N GLY A 87 12.24 18.41 17.37
CA GLY A 87 11.52 17.52 16.45
C GLY A 87 11.22 18.27 15.15
N LYS A 88 11.53 17.73 13.97
CA LYS A 88 11.12 18.34 12.68
C LYS A 88 9.62 18.64 12.74
N VAL A 89 9.28 19.91 13.00
CA VAL A 89 7.92 20.42 12.94
C VAL A 89 7.42 20.09 11.54
N ARG A 90 6.41 19.23 11.44
CA ARG A 90 5.65 19.09 10.20
C ARG A 90 4.92 20.41 10.03
N LYS A 91 5.56 21.35 9.33
CA LYS A 91 4.93 22.62 8.95
C LYS A 91 3.56 22.27 8.34
N PRO A 92 2.50 23.02 8.69
CA PRO A 92 1.24 22.90 7.98
C PRO A 92 1.52 23.01 6.48
N SER A 93 1.10 22.02 5.70
CA SER A 93 1.17 22.15 4.25
C SER A 93 0.29 23.34 3.85
N GLU A 94 0.84 24.32 3.15
CA GLU A 94 0.10 25.50 2.68
C GLU A 94 -1.05 25.12 1.73
N ARG A 95 -1.03 23.90 1.18
CA ARG A 95 -2.12 23.27 0.43
C ARG A 95 -2.74 22.14 1.24
N GLU A 96 -4.06 21.99 1.15
CA GLU A 96 -4.84 20.98 1.89
C GLU A 96 -4.39 19.53 1.62
N ASP A 97 -3.62 19.26 0.55
CA ASP A 97 -3.46 17.92 -0.03
C ASP A 97 -2.05 17.28 0.02
N ASP A 98 -1.02 17.95 0.57
CA ASP A 98 0.38 17.47 0.47
C ASP A 98 0.83 16.54 1.62
N TYR A 99 0.04 15.54 2.03
CA TYR A 99 0.57 14.58 3.01
C TYR A 99 1.74 13.79 2.41
N LYS A 100 2.89 13.80 3.08
CA LYS A 100 4.07 13.02 2.72
C LYS A 100 4.31 11.95 3.78
N PRO A 101 4.21 10.64 3.46
CA PRO A 101 4.64 9.59 4.35
C PRO A 101 6.11 9.78 4.72
N THR A 102 6.42 9.89 6.00
CA THR A 102 7.81 10.03 6.49
C THR A 102 8.36 8.77 7.13
N ASN A 103 7.50 7.78 7.39
CA ASN A 103 7.88 6.51 7.99
C ASN A 103 8.00 5.49 6.87
N PHE A 104 9.20 5.40 6.29
CA PHE A 104 9.49 4.45 5.22
C PHE A 104 9.73 3.06 5.82
N PRO A 105 9.09 2.01 5.29
CA PRO A 105 9.35 0.65 5.70
C PRO A 105 10.74 0.20 5.23
N THR A 106 11.41 -0.62 6.05
CA THR A 106 12.72 -1.21 5.72
C THR A 106 12.62 -2.60 5.12
N GLU A 107 11.48 -3.24 5.24
CA GLU A 107 11.21 -4.54 4.64
C GLU A 107 9.75 -4.64 4.20
N LEU A 108 9.52 -5.15 2.99
CA LEU A 108 8.21 -5.58 2.51
C LEU A 108 8.13 -7.11 2.57
N ASP A 109 7.31 -7.63 3.47
CA ASP A 109 6.99 -9.04 3.56
C ASP A 109 5.94 -9.42 2.53
N LEU A 110 6.31 -10.30 1.60
CA LEU A 110 5.43 -10.78 0.54
C LEU A 110 4.49 -11.90 0.98
N ASN A 111 4.85 -12.65 2.01
CA ASN A 111 4.09 -13.81 2.50
C ASN A 111 3.86 -13.71 4.02
N PRO A 112 3.23 -12.63 4.48
CA PRO A 112 3.13 -12.37 5.89
C PRO A 112 2.15 -13.36 6.57
N PRO A 113 2.40 -13.79 7.82
CA PRO A 113 1.52 -14.71 8.54
C PRO A 113 0.09 -14.17 8.63
N ARG A 114 -0.91 -15.05 8.60
CA ARG A 114 -2.31 -14.64 8.80
C ARG A 114 -2.47 -14.04 10.21
N ARG A 115 -3.01 -12.82 10.32
CA ARG A 115 -3.37 -12.23 11.61
C ARG A 115 -4.60 -12.96 12.15
N LYS A 116 -4.58 -13.39 13.41
CA LYS A 116 -5.75 -13.96 14.06
C LYS A 116 -6.78 -12.84 14.31
N GLY A 117 -8.04 -13.10 13.97
CA GLY A 117 -9.12 -12.10 13.93
C GLY A 117 -9.65 -11.57 15.28
N ASN A 118 -8.92 -11.73 16.38
CA ASN A 118 -9.36 -11.22 17.68
C ASN A 118 -8.43 -10.11 18.17
N GLY A 119 -9.05 -8.98 18.55
CA GLY A 119 -8.45 -7.85 19.25
C GLY A 119 -7.92 -8.22 20.64
N GLY A 120 -6.81 -8.97 20.67
CA GLY A 120 -5.97 -9.11 21.83
C GLY A 120 -4.77 -8.19 21.67
N SER A 121 -4.49 -7.38 22.68
CA SER A 121 -3.14 -6.84 22.88
C SER A 121 -2.14 -7.99 22.78
N ASP A 122 -1.28 -7.96 21.76
CA ASP A 122 -0.21 -8.94 21.61
C ASP A 122 0.85 -8.62 22.68
N ASP A 123 0.70 -9.26 23.83
CA ASP A 123 1.76 -9.43 24.81
C ASP A 123 2.37 -10.81 24.54
N GLY A 124 3.58 -10.82 23.97
CA GLY A 124 4.42 -12.03 23.88
C GLY A 124 4.55 -12.67 22.51
N GLY A 125 5.44 -12.12 21.67
CA GLY A 125 6.22 -12.93 20.74
C GLY A 125 5.82 -12.91 19.26
N SER A 126 5.91 -11.75 18.61
CA SER A 126 6.29 -11.70 17.19
C SER A 126 6.95 -10.36 16.88
N GLU A 127 8.13 -10.42 16.31
CA GLU A 127 9.02 -9.29 16.08
C GLU A 127 8.41 -8.22 15.16
N GLY A 128 8.30 -6.99 15.65
CA GLY A 128 8.54 -5.77 14.87
C GLY A 128 7.66 -5.45 13.65
N ASP A 129 6.43 -5.97 13.56
CA ASP A 129 5.47 -5.55 12.53
C ASP A 129 4.78 -4.25 12.97
N GLU A 130 5.05 -3.16 12.25
CA GLU A 130 4.71 -1.75 12.56
C GLU A 130 5.60 -1.07 13.63
N GLY A 131 6.63 -0.35 13.15
CA GLY A 131 7.26 0.80 13.83
C GLY A 131 7.53 0.65 15.33
N ALA A 132 8.70 0.11 15.65
CA ALA A 132 9.23 -0.07 17.00
C ALA A 132 8.81 1.02 18.01
N GLY A 133 8.21 0.56 19.11
CA GLY A 133 7.88 1.34 20.28
C GLY A 133 6.88 0.61 21.15
N GLY A 134 7.30 -0.50 21.76
CA GLY A 134 6.49 -1.25 22.70
C GLY A 134 6.03 -0.41 23.89
N ARG A 135 5.11 -0.97 24.68
CA ARG A 135 4.64 -0.43 25.96
C ARG A 135 5.81 0.01 26.82
N SER A 136 6.18 1.28 26.75
CA SER A 136 7.14 1.90 27.65
C SER A 136 6.35 2.56 28.76
N SER A 137 6.06 1.77 29.79
CA SER A 137 5.95 2.31 31.14
C SER A 137 7.29 2.95 31.49
N GLY A 138 7.43 4.27 31.31
CA GLY A 138 8.55 5.03 31.85
C GLY A 138 9.12 6.11 30.94
N GLY A 139 8.94 7.36 31.35
CA GLY A 139 9.90 8.47 31.20
C GLY A 139 10.41 8.82 29.80
N TYR A 140 9.86 9.89 29.21
CA TYR A 140 10.50 10.62 28.12
C TYR A 140 11.89 11.13 28.53
N SER A 141 12.94 10.62 27.89
CA SER A 141 14.22 11.32 27.82
C SER A 141 14.96 10.98 26.52
N GLY A 142 15.52 12.01 25.88
CA GLY A 142 16.72 11.94 25.04
C GLY A 142 16.65 11.20 23.70
N ALA A 143 16.48 11.95 22.62
CA ALA A 143 17.27 11.88 21.39
C ALA A 143 17.75 10.51 20.82
N ASP A 144 16.99 9.43 20.98
CA ASP A 144 17.27 8.19 20.26
C ASP A 144 16.70 8.29 18.84
N LYS A 145 17.59 8.32 17.85
CA LYS A 145 17.25 8.19 16.43
C LYS A 145 16.31 6.99 16.29
N ARG A 146 15.02 7.26 16.05
CA ARG A 146 13.98 6.24 15.79
C ARG A 146 14.51 5.30 14.70
N LYS A 147 15.05 4.15 15.11
CA LYS A 147 15.50 3.10 14.19
C LYS A 147 14.24 2.62 13.47
N THR A 148 14.10 3.04 12.22
CA THR A 148 13.12 2.50 11.28
C THR A 148 13.55 1.07 10.97
N ASN A 149 13.18 0.10 11.80
CA ASN A 149 13.18 -1.31 11.43
C ASN A 149 11.74 -1.80 11.40
N SER A 150 10.92 -1.16 10.56
CA SER A 150 9.52 -1.50 10.43
C SER A 150 9.32 -2.33 9.19
N ARG A 151 9.22 -3.64 9.40
CA ARG A 151 8.67 -4.57 8.42
C ARG A 151 7.23 -4.17 8.13
N THR A 152 6.81 -4.27 6.87
CA THR A 152 5.43 -4.02 6.44
C THR A 152 4.95 -5.12 5.51
N ARG A 153 3.65 -5.36 5.53
CA ARG A 153 2.93 -6.21 4.57
C ARG A 153 2.21 -5.42 3.47
N TYR A 154 2.17 -4.10 3.58
CA TYR A 154 1.31 -3.27 2.75
C TYR A 154 2.08 -2.72 1.55
N LEU A 155 1.92 -3.33 0.38
CA LEU A 155 2.47 -2.79 -0.87
C LEU A 155 2.00 -1.34 -1.09
N ASP A 156 0.75 -1.03 -0.71
CA ASP A 156 0.19 0.31 -0.81
C ASP A 156 0.98 1.38 -0.05
N LEU A 157 1.54 1.04 1.12
CA LEU A 157 2.41 1.95 1.88
C LEU A 157 3.71 2.19 1.13
N VAL A 158 4.33 1.14 0.60
CA VAL A 158 5.59 1.25 -0.16
C VAL A 158 5.39 2.09 -1.42
N VAL A 159 4.28 1.90 -2.13
CA VAL A 159 3.92 2.69 -3.31
C VAL A 159 3.66 4.15 -2.95
N ASP A 160 2.95 4.43 -1.85
CA ASP A 160 2.68 5.80 -1.40
C ASP A 160 3.97 6.53 -0.98
N CYS A 161 4.89 5.84 -0.29
CA CYS A 161 6.23 6.33 0.00
C CYS A 161 7.02 6.66 -1.28
N PHE A 162 6.90 5.85 -2.33
CA PHE A 162 7.54 6.12 -3.62
C PHE A 162 6.93 7.34 -4.33
N LEU A 163 5.61 7.41 -4.41
CA LEU A 163 4.89 8.47 -5.14
C LEU A 163 4.92 9.83 -4.43
N SER A 164 4.83 9.83 -3.10
CA SER A 164 4.56 11.04 -2.31
C SER A 164 5.45 11.21 -1.08
N GLY A 165 6.29 10.22 -0.75
CA GLY A 165 7.19 10.31 0.39
C GLY A 165 8.30 11.34 0.19
N ASP A 166 8.93 11.73 1.30
CA ASP A 166 10.03 12.69 1.30
C ASP A 166 11.35 12.10 0.76
N GLU A 167 12.22 12.97 0.28
CA GLU A 167 13.49 12.57 -0.34
C GLU A 167 14.46 11.93 0.68
N ASP A 168 14.44 12.38 1.94
CA ASP A 168 15.26 11.77 3.00
C ASP A 168 14.85 10.30 3.20
N GLY A 169 13.55 10.01 3.26
CA GLY A 169 13.05 8.63 3.35
C GLY A 169 13.38 7.76 2.14
N LYS A 170 13.32 8.32 0.92
CA LYS A 170 13.69 7.59 -0.32
C LYS A 170 15.19 7.25 -0.40
N SER A 171 16.03 7.94 0.35
CA SER A 171 17.46 7.64 0.45
C SER A 171 17.76 6.40 1.30
N GLY A 172 16.78 5.94 2.08
CA GLY A 172 16.87 4.72 2.89
C GLY A 172 16.93 3.43 2.06
N ASN A 173 17.12 2.31 2.76
CA ASN A 173 17.11 0.98 2.16
C ASN A 173 15.76 0.29 2.38
N LEU A 174 15.36 -0.52 1.40
CA LEU A 174 14.23 -1.44 1.48
C LEU A 174 14.74 -2.87 1.27
N THR A 175 14.08 -3.83 1.89
CA THR A 175 14.32 -5.26 1.69
C THR A 175 13.07 -5.92 1.15
N ILE A 176 13.17 -6.67 0.06
CA ILE A 176 12.07 -7.45 -0.52
C ILE A 176 12.61 -8.83 -0.86
N ALA A 177 11.98 -9.89 -0.34
CA ALA A 177 12.39 -11.28 -0.58
C ALA A 177 13.90 -11.54 -0.37
N GLY A 178 14.46 -10.98 0.71
CA GLY A 178 15.88 -11.13 1.06
C GLY A 178 16.87 -10.26 0.26
N LYS A 179 16.41 -9.47 -0.71
CA LYS A 179 17.24 -8.50 -1.43
C LYS A 179 17.13 -7.13 -0.77
N THR A 180 18.26 -6.48 -0.48
CA THR A 180 18.30 -5.12 0.10
C THR A 180 18.91 -4.13 -0.91
N LYS A 181 18.22 -3.01 -1.16
CA LYS A 181 18.68 -1.93 -2.06
C LYS A 181 18.17 -0.56 -1.58
N PRO A 182 18.72 0.55 -2.09
CA PRO A 182 18.10 1.86 -1.93
C PRO A 182 16.63 1.83 -2.36
N PHE A 183 15.76 2.44 -1.57
CA PHE A 183 14.30 2.34 -1.69
C PHE A 183 13.81 2.60 -3.13
N GLY A 184 14.24 3.72 -3.73
CA GLY A 184 13.85 4.08 -5.09
C GLY A 184 14.33 3.09 -6.17
N ARG A 185 15.39 2.32 -5.92
CA ARG A 185 15.92 1.32 -6.88
C ARG A 185 15.07 0.06 -6.96
N PHE A 186 14.14 -0.17 -6.02
CA PHE A 186 13.15 -1.24 -6.17
C PHE A 186 12.07 -0.94 -7.20
N PHE A 187 11.90 0.33 -7.58
CA PHE A 187 10.85 0.71 -8.52
C PHE A 187 11.42 0.78 -9.92
N LYS A 188 10.83 -0.01 -10.82
CA LYS A 188 11.23 -0.04 -12.23
C LYS A 188 10.02 0.05 -13.13
N LYS A 189 10.08 0.86 -14.19
CA LYS A 189 9.03 0.80 -15.22
C LYS A 189 8.99 -0.62 -15.78
N VAL A 190 7.78 -1.14 -15.97
CA VAL A 190 7.54 -2.50 -16.45
C VAL A 190 8.23 -2.78 -17.79
N GLN A 191 8.45 -1.74 -18.60
CA GLN A 191 9.13 -1.88 -19.88
C GLN A 191 10.61 -2.29 -19.78
N TYR A 192 11.20 -2.13 -18.59
CA TYR A 192 12.59 -2.50 -18.28
C TYR A 192 12.65 -3.70 -17.35
N PHE A 193 11.67 -4.61 -17.40
CA PHE A 193 11.63 -5.76 -16.50
C PHE A 193 12.88 -6.65 -16.62
N GLY A 194 13.49 -6.72 -17.82
CA GLY A 194 14.68 -7.52 -18.09
C GLY A 194 15.95 -7.05 -17.36
N ASP A 195 15.95 -5.84 -16.79
CA ASP A 195 17.14 -5.30 -16.11
C ASP A 195 17.46 -6.08 -14.82
N GLU A 196 16.44 -6.42 -14.03
CA GLU A 196 16.62 -7.13 -12.77
C GLU A 196 15.29 -7.73 -12.29
N ALA A 197 15.32 -9.00 -11.84
CA ALA A 197 14.18 -9.71 -11.25
C ALA A 197 13.98 -9.41 -9.76
N GLY A 198 12.74 -9.49 -9.28
CA GLY A 198 12.38 -9.29 -7.86
C GLY A 198 12.27 -7.82 -7.44
N LEU A 199 12.00 -6.94 -8.39
CA LEU A 199 11.69 -5.53 -8.17
C LEU A 199 10.17 -5.31 -8.09
N ILE A 200 9.77 -4.08 -7.76
CA ILE A 200 8.41 -3.57 -7.94
C ILE A 200 8.33 -2.97 -9.34
N TYR A 201 7.56 -3.59 -10.23
CA TYR A 201 7.36 -3.08 -11.57
C TYR A 201 6.09 -2.26 -11.66
N TYR A 202 6.13 -1.19 -12.47
CA TYR A 202 4.97 -0.31 -12.61
C TYR A 202 4.81 0.26 -14.02
N GLY A 203 3.59 0.65 -14.36
CA GLY A 203 3.27 1.27 -15.64
C GLY A 203 1.80 1.61 -15.78
N LEU A 204 1.46 2.32 -16.85
CA LEU A 204 0.07 2.63 -17.18
C LEU A 204 -0.66 1.38 -17.65
N ILE A 205 -1.92 1.24 -17.25
CA ILE A 205 -2.82 0.17 -17.72
C ILE A 205 -3.71 0.72 -18.82
N ASP A 206 -3.80 -0.02 -19.93
CA ASP A 206 -4.66 0.33 -21.08
C ASP A 206 -5.61 -0.80 -21.49
N GLY A 207 -5.70 -1.84 -20.66
CA GLY A 207 -6.56 -2.98 -20.92
C GLY A 207 -6.81 -3.79 -19.67
N LEU A 208 -8.06 -4.25 -19.53
CA LEU A 208 -8.48 -5.15 -18.49
C LEU A 208 -9.30 -6.28 -19.12
N LYS A 209 -8.91 -7.53 -18.87
CA LYS A 209 -9.69 -8.72 -19.24
C LYS A 209 -10.18 -9.41 -17.97
N ILE A 210 -11.49 -9.55 -17.87
CA ILE A 210 -12.13 -10.40 -16.86
C ILE A 210 -12.47 -11.69 -17.59
N TYR A 211 -11.81 -12.79 -17.22
CA TYR A 211 -11.97 -14.05 -17.91
C TYR A 211 -13.15 -14.83 -17.33
N ASN A 212 -14.10 -15.17 -18.19
CA ASN A 212 -15.20 -16.07 -17.82
C ASN A 212 -14.64 -17.47 -17.46
N GLY A 213 -15.22 -18.11 -16.44
CA GLY A 213 -14.91 -19.48 -16.06
C GLY A 213 -13.55 -19.66 -15.36
N LYS A 214 -13.48 -19.35 -14.07
CA LYS A 214 -12.36 -19.65 -13.13
C LYS A 214 -10.95 -19.17 -13.53
N LYS A 215 -10.81 -18.38 -14.59
CA LYS A 215 -9.50 -17.91 -15.09
C LYS A 215 -9.01 -16.62 -14.45
N GLY A 216 -9.87 -15.89 -13.73
CA GLY A 216 -9.50 -14.69 -13.00
C GLY A 216 -9.42 -13.43 -13.87
N ILE A 217 -8.42 -12.59 -13.63
CA ILE A 217 -8.29 -11.24 -14.20
C ILE A 217 -6.91 -11.05 -14.85
N GLY A 218 -6.87 -10.33 -15.97
CA GLY A 218 -5.63 -9.91 -16.63
C GLY A 218 -5.58 -8.40 -16.87
N LEU A 219 -4.51 -7.75 -16.42
CA LEU A 219 -4.22 -6.33 -16.62
C LEU A 219 -3.16 -6.19 -17.70
N ARG A 220 -3.38 -5.34 -18.71
CA ARG A 220 -2.42 -5.07 -19.78
C ARG A 220 -1.74 -3.72 -19.57
N PHE A 221 -0.42 -3.73 -19.59
CA PHE A 221 0.38 -2.51 -19.55
C PHE A 221 0.47 -1.87 -20.94
N ALA A 222 0.42 -0.53 -20.97
CA ALA A 222 0.44 0.28 -22.18
C ALA A 222 1.82 0.26 -22.87
N ASP A 223 2.88 0.38 -22.07
CA ASP A 223 4.25 0.42 -22.56
C ASP A 223 4.66 -0.94 -23.15
N SER A 224 5.27 -0.90 -24.33
CA SER A 224 5.76 -2.10 -25.02
C SER A 224 7.24 -2.34 -24.73
N VAL A 225 7.62 -3.61 -24.62
CA VAL A 225 9.02 -4.04 -24.50
C VAL A 225 9.52 -4.59 -25.80
N TRP A 226 10.71 -4.16 -26.18
CA TRP A 226 11.39 -4.65 -27.38
C TRP A 226 12.23 -5.87 -27.01
N VAL A 227 11.78 -7.05 -27.43
CA VAL A 227 12.54 -8.30 -27.32
C VAL A 227 12.74 -8.85 -28.71
N GLU A 228 13.98 -9.19 -29.07
CA GLU A 228 14.29 -9.77 -30.40
C GLU A 228 13.72 -8.96 -31.57
N LYS A 229 13.78 -7.63 -31.48
CA LYS A 229 13.24 -6.66 -32.47
C LYS A 229 11.71 -6.70 -32.65
N ARG A 230 10.97 -7.34 -31.74
CA ARG A 230 9.51 -7.36 -31.73
C ARG A 230 8.98 -6.65 -30.47
N PRO A 231 7.95 -5.80 -30.59
CA PRO A 231 7.31 -5.19 -29.44
C PRO A 231 6.33 -6.17 -28.79
N TYR A 232 6.46 -6.36 -27.48
CA TYR A 232 5.55 -7.15 -26.67
C TYR A 232 4.90 -6.26 -25.61
N ARG A 233 3.63 -6.51 -25.32
CA ARG A 233 2.95 -5.92 -24.15
C ARG A 233 2.96 -6.91 -23.00
N ILE A 234 3.09 -6.37 -21.80
CA ILE A 234 3.14 -7.16 -20.57
C ILE A 234 1.75 -7.27 -19.99
N TRP A 235 1.42 -8.46 -19.49
CA TRP A 235 0.18 -8.74 -18.78
C TRP A 235 0.45 -9.19 -17.35
N ALA A 236 -0.28 -8.65 -16.39
CA ALA A 236 -0.34 -9.19 -15.03
C ALA A 236 -1.64 -9.97 -14.85
N HIS A 237 -1.53 -11.21 -14.44
CA HIS A 237 -2.64 -12.12 -14.20
C HIS A 237 -2.79 -12.44 -12.73
N ILE A 238 -4.04 -12.56 -12.31
CA ILE A 238 -4.43 -13.03 -11.00
C ILE A 238 -5.49 -14.10 -11.23
N SER A 239 -5.17 -15.35 -10.90
CA SER A 239 -6.09 -16.47 -11.03
C SER A 239 -7.35 -16.29 -10.18
N GLN A 240 -8.44 -16.98 -10.55
CA GLN A 240 -9.66 -16.93 -9.76
C GLN A 240 -9.46 -17.53 -8.36
N GLU A 241 -8.61 -18.55 -8.24
CA GLU A 241 -8.29 -19.19 -6.96
C GLU A 241 -7.63 -18.19 -5.99
N VAL A 242 -6.67 -17.39 -6.45
CA VAL A 242 -6.01 -16.35 -5.65
C VAL A 242 -7.01 -15.27 -5.21
N ILE A 243 -7.98 -14.94 -6.06
CA ILE A 243 -9.04 -13.97 -5.72
C ILE A 243 -10.02 -14.57 -4.71
N ASP A 244 -10.39 -15.83 -4.88
CA ASP A 244 -11.36 -16.53 -4.04
C ASP A 244 -10.83 -16.79 -2.64
N ASP A 245 -9.54 -17.10 -2.51
CA ASP A 245 -8.86 -17.33 -1.22
C ASP A 245 -8.53 -16.03 -0.47
N SER A 246 -8.73 -14.87 -1.11
CA SER A 246 -8.41 -13.58 -0.53
C SER A 246 -9.47 -13.09 0.46
N ARG A 247 -9.02 -12.69 1.65
CA ARG A 247 -9.87 -12.04 2.65
C ARG A 247 -10.37 -10.66 2.23
N ARG A 248 -9.82 -10.07 1.17
CA ARG A 248 -10.30 -8.79 0.62
C ARG A 248 -11.01 -8.98 -0.72
N LYS A 249 -11.54 -10.17 -1.02
CA LYS A 249 -12.15 -10.52 -2.31
C LYS A 249 -13.18 -9.48 -2.77
N LYS A 250 -14.17 -9.13 -1.96
CA LYS A 250 -15.22 -8.16 -2.30
C LYS A 250 -14.65 -6.77 -2.55
N SER A 251 -13.75 -6.30 -1.69
CA SER A 251 -13.10 -5.00 -1.85
C SER A 251 -12.23 -4.96 -3.11
N PHE A 252 -11.47 -6.03 -3.37
CA PHE A 252 -10.65 -6.19 -4.57
C PHE A 252 -11.50 -6.22 -5.84
N LEU A 253 -12.58 -6.98 -5.87
CA LEU A 253 -13.50 -7.01 -7.03
C LEU A 253 -14.17 -5.66 -7.27
N ALA A 254 -14.51 -4.91 -6.22
CA ALA A 254 -15.00 -3.54 -6.35
C ALA A 254 -13.93 -2.60 -6.94
N GLU A 255 -12.68 -2.72 -6.50
CA GLU A 255 -11.55 -1.96 -7.04
C GLU A 255 -11.30 -2.30 -8.52
N ILE A 256 -11.41 -3.57 -8.91
CA ILE A 256 -11.31 -4.01 -10.31
C ILE A 256 -12.48 -3.49 -11.16
N ALA A 257 -13.70 -3.42 -10.61
CA ALA A 257 -14.84 -2.83 -11.30
C ALA A 257 -14.61 -1.32 -11.58
N GLU A 258 -14.00 -0.60 -10.63
CA GLU A 258 -13.60 0.80 -10.83
C GLU A 258 -12.44 0.94 -11.83
N LEU A 259 -11.45 0.04 -11.79
CA LEU A 259 -10.39 -0.03 -12.81
C LEU A 259 -10.99 -0.22 -14.20
N LYS A 260 -12.00 -1.09 -14.35
CA LYS A 260 -12.69 -1.29 -15.63
C LYS A 260 -13.29 0.02 -16.14
N LYS A 261 -14.05 0.72 -15.31
CA LYS A 261 -14.64 2.02 -15.66
C LYS A 261 -13.56 3.04 -16.04
N ALA A 262 -12.46 3.09 -15.31
CA ALA A 262 -11.34 4.00 -15.57
C ALA A 262 -10.69 3.69 -16.93
N VAL A 263 -10.38 2.43 -17.23
CA VAL A 263 -9.80 2.01 -18.52
C VAL A 263 -10.76 2.29 -19.68
N ASP A 264 -12.04 1.94 -19.54
CA ASP A 264 -13.06 2.21 -20.55
C ASP A 264 -13.26 3.72 -20.78
N GLY A 265 -13.14 4.51 -19.70
CA GLY A 265 -13.17 5.97 -19.70
C GLY A 265 -11.87 6.65 -20.11
N LYS A 266 -10.82 5.89 -20.46
CA LYS A 266 -9.47 6.40 -20.78
C LYS A 266 -8.84 7.27 -19.68
N GLU A 267 -9.15 6.96 -18.43
CA GLU A 267 -8.49 7.56 -17.27
C GLU A 267 -7.12 6.90 -17.05
N ASP A 268 -6.11 7.71 -16.74
CA ASP A 268 -4.78 7.21 -16.41
C ASP A 268 -4.79 6.47 -15.07
N VAL A 269 -4.50 5.17 -15.11
CA VAL A 269 -4.27 4.34 -13.92
C VAL A 269 -2.88 3.72 -14.00
N VAL A 270 -2.09 3.93 -12.95
CA VAL A 270 -0.77 3.29 -12.80
C VAL A 270 -0.94 2.06 -11.92
N ALA A 271 -0.53 0.91 -12.43
CA ALA A 271 -0.46 -0.32 -11.63
C ALA A 271 0.97 -0.59 -11.20
N PHE A 272 1.12 -1.12 -9.98
CA PHE A 272 2.37 -1.57 -9.38
C PHE A 272 2.21 -3.03 -9.00
N PHE A 273 3.17 -3.88 -9.34
CA PHE A 273 3.18 -5.27 -8.89
C PHE A 273 4.55 -5.71 -8.38
N VAL A 274 4.56 -6.71 -7.50
CA VAL A 274 5.74 -7.27 -6.85
C VAL A 274 5.62 -8.79 -6.70
N GLY A 275 6.69 -9.47 -6.33
CA GLY A 275 6.65 -10.91 -5.99
C GLY A 275 6.56 -11.85 -7.19
N ALA A 276 6.54 -11.30 -8.40
CA ALA A 276 6.51 -12.05 -9.64
C ALA A 276 7.26 -11.30 -10.75
N HIS A 277 7.68 -12.03 -11.79
CA HIS A 277 8.50 -11.50 -12.86
C HIS A 277 7.90 -11.84 -14.24
N PRO A 278 7.85 -10.90 -15.20
CA PRO A 278 7.34 -11.19 -16.54
C PRO A 278 8.15 -12.30 -17.23
N ALA A 279 7.46 -13.30 -17.74
CA ALA A 279 8.03 -14.42 -18.49
C ALA A 279 7.31 -14.57 -19.84
N LYS A 280 7.99 -15.17 -20.82
CA LYS A 280 7.42 -15.46 -22.13
C LYS A 280 6.46 -16.66 -22.00
N THR A 281 5.20 -16.46 -22.36
CA THR A 281 4.15 -17.46 -22.29
C THR A 281 3.55 -17.66 -23.67
N PRO A 282 3.57 -18.89 -24.21
CA PRO A 282 2.89 -19.19 -25.47
C PRO A 282 1.38 -19.23 -25.24
N VAL A 283 0.63 -18.52 -26.10
CA VAL A 283 -0.83 -18.53 -26.09
C VAL A 283 -1.33 -19.14 -27.39
N GLU A 284 -2.11 -20.21 -27.26
CA GLU A 284 -2.79 -20.84 -28.40
C GLU A 284 -4.04 -20.05 -28.79
N LEU A 285 -4.14 -19.69 -30.07
CA LEU A 285 -5.33 -19.12 -30.68
C LEU A 285 -6.26 -20.23 -31.17
N LYS A 286 -7.56 -19.90 -31.28
CA LYS A 286 -8.53 -20.76 -31.96
C LYS A 286 -8.08 -20.91 -33.43
N GLY A 287 -7.58 -22.08 -33.80
CA GLY A 287 -7.00 -22.36 -35.12
C GLY A 287 -5.56 -22.90 -35.09
N GLY A 288 -4.97 -23.16 -33.91
CA GLY A 288 -3.66 -23.83 -33.78
C GLY A 288 -2.45 -22.91 -33.93
N ALA A 289 -2.66 -21.62 -34.24
CA ALA A 289 -1.59 -20.63 -34.22
C ALA A 289 -1.21 -20.26 -32.78
N THR A 290 0.07 -20.23 -32.47
CA THR A 290 0.61 -19.76 -31.19
C THR A 290 1.18 -18.36 -31.35
N PHE A 291 1.00 -17.51 -30.35
CA PHE A 291 1.76 -16.26 -30.22
C PHE A 291 2.34 -16.15 -28.81
N ASP A 292 3.51 -15.54 -28.73
CA ASP A 292 4.16 -15.30 -27.45
C ASP A 292 3.65 -14.01 -26.83
N LEU A 293 3.40 -14.06 -25.53
CA LEU A 293 3.07 -12.91 -24.71
C LEU A 293 4.01 -12.86 -23.50
N TYR A 294 4.38 -11.67 -23.06
CA TYR A 294 5.02 -11.54 -21.75
C TYR A 294 3.94 -11.40 -20.69
N SER A 295 3.92 -12.34 -19.76
CA SER A 295 2.94 -12.35 -18.68
C SER A 295 3.59 -12.61 -17.33
N VAL A 296 2.94 -12.13 -16.28
CA VAL A 296 3.29 -12.40 -14.89
C VAL A 296 2.06 -12.92 -14.17
N GLU A 297 2.22 -13.94 -13.33
CA GLU A 297 1.16 -14.49 -12.48
C GLU A 297 1.40 -14.06 -11.03
N LEU A 298 0.46 -13.35 -10.42
CA LEU A 298 0.58 -12.89 -9.04
C LEU A 298 0.01 -13.94 -8.09
N SER A 299 0.77 -14.29 -7.05
CA SER A 299 0.35 -15.26 -6.03
C SER A 299 -0.56 -14.67 -4.94
N SER A 300 -0.75 -13.35 -4.93
CA SER A 300 -1.63 -12.67 -4.00
C SER A 300 -2.24 -11.41 -4.61
N VAL A 301 -3.50 -11.11 -4.28
CA VAL A 301 -4.11 -9.81 -4.62
C VAL A 301 -3.39 -8.63 -3.95
N ASN A 302 -2.67 -8.87 -2.85
CA ASN A 302 -1.89 -7.83 -2.15
C ASN A 302 -0.57 -7.50 -2.84
N HIS A 303 -0.19 -8.28 -3.86
CA HIS A 303 0.98 -8.00 -4.69
C HIS A 303 0.65 -7.04 -5.84
N LEU A 304 -0.58 -6.51 -5.89
CA LEU A 304 -1.02 -5.49 -6.83
C LEU A 304 -1.44 -4.23 -6.05
N SER A 305 -1.01 -3.07 -6.52
CA SER A 305 -1.47 -1.75 -6.06
C SER A 305 -1.84 -0.89 -7.26
N LEU A 306 -2.97 -0.19 -7.17
CA LEU A 306 -3.49 0.68 -8.23
C LEU A 306 -3.49 2.12 -7.74
N ALA A 307 -3.00 3.02 -8.59
CA ALA A 307 -3.00 4.46 -8.33
C ALA A 307 -3.78 5.19 -9.43
N PHE A 308 -5.02 5.55 -9.11
CA PHE A 308 -5.92 6.27 -9.99
C PHE A 308 -5.53 7.76 -10.05
N ALA A 309 -5.57 8.35 -11.25
CA ALA A 309 -5.30 9.78 -11.42
C ALA A 309 -6.39 10.66 -10.78
N ARG A 310 -7.66 10.20 -10.75
CA ARG A 310 -8.77 10.88 -10.08
C ARG A 310 -9.36 9.97 -8.99
N ALA A 311 -9.41 10.52 -7.77
CA ALA A 311 -9.99 9.87 -6.58
C ALA A 311 -11.52 9.96 -6.60
#